data_AF-A0A9W6MZN9-F1
#
_entry.id   AF-A0A9W6MZN9-F1
#
_cell.length_a   1.000
_cell.length_b   1.000
_cell.length_c   1.000
_cell.angle_alpha   90.00
_cell.angle_beta   90.00
_cell.angle_gamma   90.00
#
_symmetry.space_group_name_H-M   'P 1'
#
loop_
_entity.id
_entity.type
_entity.pdbx_description
1 polymer ?
#
loop_
_entity_poly.entity_id
_entity_poly.type
_entity_poly.pdbx_seq_one_letter_code
_entity_poly.pdbx_strand_id
1 'polypeptide(L)'
;MPSHMSRYVEPTVVVDALAGAAYEPEDVALLDSAFSHACAQVAERLAIGEGIRSLLAFAILEGAKSGLRDREHLTSFALRALPSFRTRELER
;
A
#
# COMPACT_ATOMS: atom_id res chain seq x y z
N MET A 1 -39.06 1.56 -17.44
CA MET A 1 -37.59 1.72 -17.57
C MET A 1 -37.04 1.88 -16.16
N PRO A 2 -36.39 0.88 -15.54
CA PRO A 2 -35.85 1.03 -14.19
C PRO A 2 -34.46 1.68 -14.25
N SER A 3 -34.29 2.79 -13.55
CA SER A 3 -33.02 3.50 -13.41
C SER A 3 -32.05 2.68 -12.55
N HIS A 4 -30.83 2.48 -13.06
CA HIS A 4 -29.70 1.92 -12.32
C HIS A 4 -29.45 2.75 -11.04
N MET A 5 -29.70 2.15 -9.86
CA MET A 5 -29.14 2.65 -8.61
C MET A 5 -27.63 2.39 -8.64
N SER A 6 -26.86 3.41 -9.00
CA SER A 6 -25.43 3.45 -8.71
C SER A 6 -25.29 3.44 -7.19
N ARG A 7 -24.83 2.32 -6.61
CA ARG A 7 -24.46 2.28 -5.19
C ARG A 7 -23.25 3.22 -5.04
N TYR A 8 -23.52 4.45 -4.64
CA TYR A 8 -22.50 5.30 -4.04
C TYR A 8 -21.98 4.55 -2.82
N VAL A 9 -20.81 3.93 -2.96
CA VAL A 9 -20.03 3.52 -1.79
C VAL A 9 -19.59 4.84 -1.17
N GLU A 10 -20.22 5.22 -0.07
CA GLU A 10 -19.85 6.41 0.67
C GLU A 10 -18.35 6.33 0.99
N PRO A 11 -17.54 7.32 0.57
CA PRO A 11 -16.11 7.31 0.81
C PRO A 11 -15.77 7.35 2.31
N THR A 12 -16.75 7.69 3.15
CA THR A 12 -16.64 7.84 4.60
C THR A 12 -16.21 6.57 5.34
N VAL A 13 -16.62 5.38 4.87
CA VAL A 13 -16.36 4.12 5.60
C VAL A 13 -14.87 3.72 5.54
N VAL A 14 -14.16 4.13 4.48
CA VAL A 14 -12.71 3.87 4.35
C VAL A 14 -11.90 4.78 5.28
N VAL A 15 -12.40 5.98 5.57
CA VAL A 15 -11.72 6.99 6.41
C VAL A 15 -11.72 6.57 7.89
N ASP A 16 -12.79 5.95 8.37
CA ASP A 16 -12.92 5.56 9.78
C ASP A 16 -11.97 4.40 10.17
N ALA A 17 -11.72 3.45 9.25
CA ALA A 17 -10.79 2.34 9.47
C ALA A 17 -9.31 2.80 9.56
N LEU A 18 -9.00 3.98 9.01
CA LEU A 18 -7.68 4.63 9.12
C LEU A 18 -7.60 5.55 10.35
N ALA A 19 -8.72 6.18 10.73
CA ALA A 19 -8.80 7.09 11.88
C ALA A 19 -8.60 6.40 13.25
N GLY A 20 -8.84 5.09 13.33
CA GLY A 20 -8.62 4.29 14.56
C GLY A 20 -7.14 3.99 14.87
N ALA A 21 -6.21 4.23 13.95
CA ALA A 21 -4.78 4.12 14.17
C ALA A 21 -4.22 5.55 14.23
N ALA A 22 -4.13 6.13 15.43
CA ALA A 22 -3.41 7.37 15.63
C ALA A 22 -1.93 7.10 15.35
N TYR A 23 -1.52 7.25 14.09
CA TYR A 23 -0.12 7.23 13.72
C TYR A 23 0.52 8.52 14.22
N GLU A 24 1.60 8.38 14.97
CA GLU A 24 2.43 9.53 15.31
C GLU A 24 3.09 10.10 14.04
N PRO A 25 3.47 11.38 14.00
CA PRO A 25 4.11 11.98 12.83
C PRO A 25 5.34 11.21 12.34
N GLU A 26 6.13 10.63 13.25
CA GLU A 26 7.25 9.75 12.88
C GLU A 26 6.81 8.48 12.16
N ASP A 27 5.68 7.88 12.55
CA ASP A 27 5.15 6.69 11.89
C ASP A 27 4.68 7.06 10.47
N VAL A 28 3.98 8.18 10.31
CA VAL A 28 3.57 8.67 8.98
C VAL A 28 4.77 8.90 8.08
N ALA A 29 5.83 9.55 8.58
CA ALA A 29 7.06 9.77 7.82
C ALA A 29 7.75 8.47 7.41
N LEU A 30 7.76 7.46 8.29
CA LEU A 30 8.27 6.13 7.97
C LEU A 30 7.45 5.46 6.85
N LEU A 31 6.12 5.50 6.95
CA LEU A 31 5.22 4.92 5.95
C LEU A 31 5.37 5.59 4.58
N ASP A 32 5.45 6.92 4.55
CA ASP A 32 5.68 7.70 3.33
C ASP A 32 7.04 7.40 2.70
N SER A 33 8.07 7.22 3.53
CA SER A 33 9.41 6.84 3.07
C SER A 33 9.43 5.44 2.48
N ALA A 34 8.77 4.46 3.11
CA ALA A 34 8.61 3.11 2.58
C ALA A 34 7.81 3.12 1.26
N PHE A 35 6.75 3.93 1.19
CA PHE A 35 5.90 4.05 -0.01
C PHE A 35 6.67 4.64 -1.19
N SER A 36 7.38 5.74 -0.96
CA SER A 36 8.22 6.38 -1.98
C SER A 36 9.31 5.42 -2.47
N HIS A 37 9.92 4.66 -1.56
CA HIS A 37 10.95 3.69 -1.90
C HIS A 37 10.40 2.50 -2.70
N ALA A 38 9.25 1.94 -2.30
CA ALA A 38 8.57 0.89 -3.05
C ALA A 38 8.19 1.35 -4.47
N CYS A 39 7.64 2.56 -4.61
CA CYS A 39 7.32 3.14 -5.91
C CYS A 39 8.56 3.30 -6.79
N ALA A 40 9.70 3.75 -6.23
CA ALA A 40 10.94 3.85 -6.99
C ALA A 40 11.38 2.47 -7.53
N GLN A 41 11.39 1.44 -6.68
CA GLN A 41 11.78 0.08 -7.10
C GLN A 41 10.83 -0.53 -8.15
N VAL A 42 9.55 -0.20 -8.08
CA VAL A 42 8.58 -0.65 -9.09
C VAL A 42 8.78 0.08 -10.42
N ALA A 43 9.07 1.39 -10.37
CA ALA A 43 9.26 2.21 -11.56
C ALA A 43 10.46 1.77 -12.41
N GLU A 44 11.47 1.15 -11.78
CA GLU A 44 12.61 0.54 -12.49
C GLU A 44 12.21 -0.63 -13.40
N ARG A 45 11.03 -1.24 -13.20
CA ARG A 45 10.65 -2.50 -13.85
C ARG A 45 9.32 -2.41 -14.62
N LEU A 46 8.39 -1.58 -14.16
CA LEU A 46 7.05 -1.46 -14.73
C LEU A 46 6.53 -0.02 -14.66
N ALA A 47 5.68 0.34 -15.62
CA ALA A 47 4.94 1.59 -15.57
C ALA A 47 3.99 1.60 -14.37
N ILE A 48 4.07 2.65 -13.54
CA ILE A 48 3.24 2.79 -12.34
C ILE A 48 2.01 3.63 -12.65
N GLY A 49 0.85 2.98 -12.62
CA GLY A 49 -0.46 3.64 -12.56
C GLY A 49 -0.98 3.79 -11.13
N GLU A 50 -2.09 4.51 -10.98
CA GLU A 50 -2.74 4.73 -9.67
C GLU A 50 -3.11 3.43 -8.96
N GLY A 51 -3.57 2.40 -9.70
CA GLY A 51 -3.91 1.10 -9.10
C GLY A 51 -2.74 0.41 -8.40
N ILE A 52 -1.53 0.50 -8.98
CA ILE A 52 -0.31 -0.05 -8.37
C ILE A 52 0.07 0.77 -7.14
N ARG A 53 -0.02 2.10 -7.21
CA ARG A 53 0.25 2.98 -6.06
C ARG A 53 -0.69 2.66 -4.90
N SER A 54 -1.98 2.57 -5.15
CA SER A 54 -2.96 2.22 -4.12
C SER A 54 -2.67 0.85 -3.51
N LEU A 55 -2.35 -0.16 -4.33
CA LEU A 55 -2.00 -1.49 -3.84
C LEU A 55 -0.75 -1.46 -2.93
N LEU A 56 0.30 -0.73 -3.31
CA LEU A 56 1.50 -0.58 -2.50
C LEU A 56 1.19 0.14 -1.18
N ALA A 57 0.42 1.24 -1.21
CA ALA A 57 0.03 1.98 -0.02
C ALA A 57 -0.76 1.09 0.96
N PHE A 58 -1.75 0.33 0.46
CA PHE A 58 -2.49 -0.63 1.28
C PHE A 58 -1.58 -1.69 1.88
N ALA A 59 -0.67 -2.28 1.09
CA ALA A 59 0.23 -3.30 1.59
C ALA A 59 1.19 -2.76 2.66
N ILE A 60 1.65 -1.52 2.56
CA ILE A 60 2.47 -0.86 3.59
C ILE A 60 1.68 -0.70 4.89
N LEU A 61 0.44 -0.22 4.81
CA LEU A 61 -0.43 -0.07 5.98
C LEU A 61 -0.71 -1.42 6.65
N GLU A 62 -0.98 -2.47 5.88
CA GLU A 62 -1.18 -3.82 6.42
C GLU A 62 0.11 -4.40 7.04
N GLY A 63 1.27 -4.14 6.43
CA GLY A 63 2.56 -4.48 7.00
C GLY A 63 2.80 -3.79 8.36
N ALA A 64 2.48 -2.50 8.45
CA ALA A 64 2.61 -1.73 9.68
C ALA A 64 1.64 -2.23 10.78
N LYS A 65 0.38 -2.52 10.42
CA LYS A 65 -0.59 -3.15 11.34
C LYS A 65 -0.14 -4.52 11.83
N SER A 66 0.62 -5.25 11.01
CA SER A 66 1.21 -6.55 11.37
C SER A 66 2.47 -6.42 12.25
N GLY A 67 2.89 -5.20 12.59
CA GLY A 67 4.01 -4.93 13.50
C GLY A 67 5.34 -4.63 12.82
N LEU A 68 5.38 -4.46 11.50
CA LEU A 68 6.61 -4.01 10.81
C LEU A 68 6.87 -2.53 11.11
N ARG A 69 8.10 -2.21 11.51
CA ARG A 69 8.50 -0.86 11.99
C ARG A 69 9.75 -0.31 11.31
N ASP A 70 10.27 -1.00 10.31
CA ASP A 70 11.41 -0.56 9.52
C ASP A 70 11.02 -0.43 8.04
N ARG A 71 11.69 0.51 7.37
CA ARG A 71 11.35 0.93 6.02
C ARG A 71 11.56 -0.20 5.02
N GLU A 72 12.62 -0.97 5.18
CA GLU A 72 13.05 -2.03 4.27
C GLU A 72 12.10 -3.22 4.30
N HIS A 73 11.69 -3.70 5.49
CA HIS A 73 10.71 -4.77 5.61
C HIS A 73 9.32 -4.32 5.17
N LEU A 74 8.91 -3.08 5.46
CA LEU A 74 7.65 -2.51 4.92
C LEU A 74 7.68 -2.47 3.38
N THR A 75 8.79 -2.01 2.80
CA THR A 75 8.98 -1.98 1.35
C THR A 75 8.92 -3.39 0.76
N SER A 76 9.69 -4.33 1.33
CA SER A 76 9.72 -5.73 0.87
C SER A 76 8.35 -6.40 0.98
N PHE A 77 7.63 -6.17 2.08
CA PHE A 77 6.26 -6.65 2.27
C PHE A 77 5.32 -6.08 1.19
N ALA A 78 5.39 -4.78 0.91
CA ALA A 78 4.57 -4.15 -0.11
C ALA A 78 4.86 -4.65 -1.52
N LEU A 79 6.13 -4.82 -1.87
CA LEU A 79 6.53 -5.34 -3.18
C LEU A 79 6.00 -6.76 -3.41
N ARG A 80 5.91 -7.60 -2.38
CA ARG A 80 5.31 -8.94 -2.48
C ARG A 80 3.82 -8.91 -2.85
N ALA A 81 3.13 -7.78 -2.75
CA ALA A 81 1.77 -7.65 -3.29
C ALA A 81 1.75 -7.80 -4.83
N LEU A 82 2.85 -7.44 -5.50
CA LEU A 82 2.98 -7.48 -6.96
C LEU A 82 3.57 -8.81 -7.44
N PRO A 83 2.92 -9.52 -8.39
CA PRO A 83 3.43 -10.81 -8.89
C PRO A 83 4.88 -10.76 -9.40
N SER A 84 5.26 -9.68 -10.10
CA SER A 84 6.60 -9.47 -10.67
C SER A 84 7.75 -9.40 -9.64
N PHE A 85 7.40 -9.27 -8.36
CA PHE A 85 8.32 -9.15 -7.24
C PHE A 85 8.30 -10.36 -6.31
N ARG A 86 7.30 -11.26 -6.43
CA ARG A 86 7.23 -12.52 -5.65
C ARG A 86 8.28 -13.54 -6.11
N THR A 87 8.53 -13.62 -7.42
CA THR A 87 9.33 -14.72 -8.01
C THR A 87 10.83 -14.64 -7.68
N ARG A 88 11.35 -13.47 -7.27
CA ARG A 88 12.79 -13.29 -7.01
C ARG A 88 13.30 -13.88 -5.70
N GLU A 89 12.44 -14.19 -4.73
CA GLU A 89 12.86 -14.86 -3.48
C GLU A 89 13.20 -16.34 -3.70
N LEU A 90 12.76 -16.94 -4.82
CA LEU A 90 13.01 -18.35 -5.15
C LEU A 90 14.27 -18.60 -6.00
N GLU A 91 14.92 -17.54 -6.47
CA GLU A 91 16.08 -17.63 -7.39
C GLU A 91 17.41 -17.20 -6.74
N ARG A 92 17.45 -17.00 -5.41
CA ARG A 92 18.67 -16.76 -4.61
C ARG A 92 18.87 -17.87 -3.60
#